data_AF-A0A932TB39-F1
#
_entry.id   AF-A0A932TB39-F1
#
_cell.length_a   1.000
_cell.length_b   1.000
_cell.length_c   1.000
_cell.angle_alpha   90.00
_cell.angle_beta   90.00
_cell.angle_gamma   90.00
#
_symmetry.space_group_name_H-M   'P 1'
#
loop_
_entity.id
_entity.type
_entity.pdbx_description
1 polymer ?
#
loop_
_entity_poly.entity_id
_entity_poly.type
_entity_poly.pdbx_seq_one_letter_code
_entity_poly.pdbx_strand_id
1 'polypeptide(L)' 'MKNKYIAAFEAAQMAGKVIPQFKAGDTLKLGVEIKEGAKTRIQFFEGIVIALRGEGVSNTFTIRKIGANSIGVE' A
#
# COMPACT_ATOMS: atom_id res chain seq x y z
N MET A 1 12.52 18.78 14.68
CA MET A 1 13.23 18.69 13.38
C MET A 1 13.69 17.26 13.16
N LYS A 2 13.50 16.69 11.96
CA LYS A 2 14.04 15.36 11.64
C LYS A 2 15.57 15.43 11.54
N ASN A 3 16.25 14.41 12.05
CA ASN A 3 17.70 14.25 11.90
C ASN A 3 18.06 14.17 10.41
N LYS A 4 19.11 14.91 10.00
CA LYS A 4 19.59 14.96 8.61
C LYS A 4 19.85 13.57 8.01
N TYR A 5 20.40 12.64 8.78
CA TYR A 5 20.68 11.29 8.31
C TYR A 5 19.40 10.48 8.05
N ILE A 6 18.38 10.66 8.89
CA ILE A 6 17.08 10.01 8.74
C ILE A 6 16.37 10.54 7.50
N ALA A 7 16.37 11.86 7.30
CA ALA A 7 15.73 12.47 6.13
C ALA A 7 16.38 12.00 4.81
N ALA A 8 17.72 11.93 4.75
CA ALA A 8 18.43 11.43 3.58
C ALA A 8 18.12 9.94 3.30
N PHE A 9 18.04 9.12 4.35
CA PHE A 9 17.67 7.72 4.22
C PHE A 9 16.23 7.53 3.70
N GLU A 10 15.27 8.27 4.26
CA GLU A 10 13.87 8.21 3.83
C GLU A 10 13.71 8.61 2.35
N ALA A 11 14.39 9.68 1.92
CA ALA A 11 14.36 10.13 0.53
C ALA A 11 14.91 9.05 -0.42
N ALA A 12 15.99 8.36 -0.05
CA ALA A 12 16.55 7.27 -0.84
C ALA A 12 15.58 6.08 -1.00
N GLN A 13 14.79 5.76 0.03
CA GLN A 13 13.78 4.68 -0.03
C GLN A 13 12.59 5.01 -0.95
N MET A 14 12.33 6.29 -1.20
CA MET A 14 11.25 6.76 -2.07
C MET A 14 11.72 7.06 -3.50
N ALA A 15 13.03 7.27 -3.71
CA ALA A 15 13.59 7.62 -5.00
C ALA A 15 13.21 6.60 -6.09
N GLY A 16 12.68 7.10 -7.22
CA GLY A 16 12.30 6.28 -8.37
C GLY A 16 10.95 5.56 -8.27
N LYS A 17 10.25 5.64 -7.12
CA LYS A 17 8.89 5.08 -6.98
C LYS A 17 7.86 6.09 -7.47
N VAL A 18 7.04 5.68 -8.45
CA VAL A 18 5.89 6.45 -8.91
C VAL A 18 4.64 5.86 -8.27
N ILE A 19 4.09 6.57 -7.30
CA ILE A 19 2.86 6.17 -6.60
C ILE A 19 1.71 7.04 -7.14
N PRO A 20 0.64 6.45 -7.69
CA PRO A 20 -0.54 7.21 -8.11
C PRO A 20 -1.13 8.00 -6.95
N GLN A 21 -1.69 9.19 -7.24
CA GLN A 21 -2.48 9.91 -6.24
C GLN A 21 -3.85 9.27 -6.10
N PHE A 22 -4.28 9.07 -4.85
CA PHE A 22 -5.61 8.58 -4.47
C PHE A 22 -5.97 9.11 -3.08
N LYS A 23 -7.24 9.00 -2.72
CA LYS A 23 -7.78 9.43 -1.43
C LYS A 23 -8.74 8.38 -0.86
N ALA A 24 -9.16 8.59 0.38
CA ALA A 24 -10.21 7.78 0.99
C ALA A 24 -11.51 7.91 0.17
N GLY A 25 -12.18 6.79 -0.05
CA GLY A 25 -13.35 6.66 -0.91
C GLY A 25 -13.04 6.22 -2.35
N ASP A 26 -11.78 6.30 -2.80
CA ASP A 26 -11.42 5.79 -4.12
C ASP A 26 -11.38 4.26 -4.13
N THR A 27 -11.74 3.66 -5.26
CA THR A 27 -11.58 2.22 -5.50
C THR A 27 -10.25 1.98 -6.19
N LEU A 28 -9.42 1.10 -5.62
CA LEU A 28 -8.12 0.73 -6.16
C LEU A 28 -8.04 -0.76 -6.43
N LYS A 29 -7.30 -1.13 -7.47
CA LYS A 29 -6.87 -2.49 -7.77
C LYS A 29 -5.37 -2.62 -7.56
N LEU A 30 -4.98 -3.26 -6.46
CA LEU A 30 -3.59 -3.44 -6.05
C LEU A 30 -3.08 -4.83 -6.48
N GLY A 31 -1.98 -4.88 -7.23
CA GLY A 31 -1.27 -6.13 -7.49
C GLY A 31 -0.33 -6.45 -6.32
N VAL A 32 -0.65 -7.47 -5.53
CA VAL A 32 0.18 -7.94 -4.41
C VAL A 32 1.00 -9.12 -4.87
N GLU A 33 2.33 -9.03 -4.76
CA GLU A 33 3.19 -10.19 -4.97
C GLU A 33 3.11 -11.12 -3.75
N ILE A 34 2.74 -12.37 -3.99
CA ILE A 34 2.70 -13.42 -3.00
C ILE A 34 3.77 -14.45 -3.34
N LYS A 35 4.63 -14.72 -2.36
CA LYS A 35 5.70 -15.73 -2.46
C LYS A 35 5.42 -16.88 -1.51
N GLU A 36 5.19 -18.07 -2.07
CA GLU A 36 4.89 -19.30 -1.36
C GLU A 36 6.01 -20.32 -1.66
N GLY A 37 7.02 -20.36 -0.79
CA GLY A 37 8.24 -21.15 -1.02
C GLY A 37 8.99 -20.67 -2.26
N ALA A 38 9.10 -21.54 -3.27
CA ALA A 38 9.77 -21.24 -4.54
C ALA A 38 8.86 -20.61 -5.61
N LYS A 39 7.54 -20.55 -5.37
CA LYS A 39 6.57 -20.01 -6.34
C LYS A 39 6.22 -18.56 -6.02
N THR A 40 6.11 -17.73 -7.05
CA THR A 40 5.65 -16.34 -6.95
C THR A 40 4.45 -16.12 -7.85
N ARG A 41 3.48 -15.34 -7.39
CA ARG A 41 2.31 -14.91 -8.19
C ARG A 41 1.89 -13.50 -7.79
N ILE A 42 1.33 -12.76 -8.74
CA ILE A 42 0.63 -11.51 -8.44
C ILE A 42 -0.83 -11.83 -8.19
N GLN A 43 -1.32 -11.48 -7.01
CA GLN A 43 -2.74 -11.55 -6.66
C GLN A 43 -3.31 -10.13 -6.57
N PHE A 44 -4.39 -9.87 -7.30
CA PHE A 44 -5.06 -8.58 -7.24
C PHE A 44 -5.98 -8.48 -6.03
N PHE A 45 -5.80 -7.42 -5.25
CA PHE A 45 -6.69 -6.99 -4.18
C PHE A 45 -7.39 -5.70 -4.61
N GLU A 46 -8.70 -5.76 -4.78
CA GLU A 46 -9.52 -4.66 -5.28
C GLU A 46 -10.62 -4.33 -4.29
N GLY A 47 -10.74 -3.04 -3.95
CA GLY A 47 -11.70 -2.54 -2.97
C GLY A 47 -11.60 -1.03 -2.77
N ILE A 48 -12.31 -0.53 -1.76
CA ILE A 48 -12.40 0.89 -1.44
C ILE A 48 -11.34 1.26 -0.41
N VAL A 49 -10.62 2.35 -0.63
CA VAL A 49 -9.69 2.92 0.36
C VAL A 49 -10.49 3.54 1.50
N ILE A 50 -10.33 3.02 2.72
CA ILE A 50 -11.05 3.49 3.91
C ILE A 50 -10.19 4.36 4.82
N ALA A 51 -8.87 4.26 4.72
CA ALA A 51 -7.94 5.02 5.53
C ALA A 51 -6.63 5.29 4.80
N LEU A 52 -6.05 6.46 5.05
CA LEU A 52 -4.66 6.80 4.75
C LEU A 52 -4.03 7.29 6.05
N ARG A 53 -2.81 6.85 6.36
CA ARG A 53 -2.14 7.14 7.62
C ARG A 53 -0.64 7.26 7.45
N GLY A 54 -0.05 8.23 8.13
CA GLY A 54 1.40 8.46 8.12
C GLY A 54 1.83 9.36 6.98
N GLU A 55 3.15 9.47 6.82
CA GLU A 55 3.76 10.42 5.90
C GLU A 55 5.14 9.92 5.46
N GLY A 56 5.56 10.28 4.24
CA GLY A 56 6.82 9.78 3.66
C GLY A 56 6.87 8.25 3.59
N VAL A 57 7.93 7.65 4.12
CA VAL A 57 8.17 6.20 4.08
C VAL A 57 7.21 5.40 4.96
N SER A 58 6.66 6.00 6.02
CA SER A 58 5.70 5.32 6.91
C SER A 58 4.25 5.48 6.45
N ASN A 59 4.02 6.07 5.28
CA ASN A 59 2.69 6.25 4.73
C ASN A 59 2.08 4.88 4.36
N THR A 60 0.90 4.61 4.89
CA THR A 60 0.14 3.38 4.73
C THR A 60 -1.30 3.71 4.38
N PHE A 61 -1.99 2.78 3.72
CA PHE A 61 -3.41 2.91 3.40
C PHE A 61 -4.10 1.56 3.60
N THR A 62 -5.40 1.60 3.88
CA THR A 62 -6.21 0.40 4.11
C THR A 62 -7.30 0.34 3.04
N ILE A 63 -7.40 -0.81 2.37
CA ILE A 63 -8.43 -1.10 1.39
C ILE A 63 -9.39 -2.12 2.00
N ARG A 64 -10.69 -1.84 2.00
CA ARG A 64 -11.72 -2.82 2.36
C ARG A 64 -12.35 -3.39 1.10
N LYS A 65 -12.51 -4.72 1.05
CA LYS A 65 -13.33 -5.41 0.04
C LYS A 65 -14.26 -6.43 0.67
N ILE A 66 -15.31 -6.80 -0.06
CA ILE A 66 -16.07 -8.01 0.25
C ILE A 66 -15.34 -9.20 -0.37
N GLY A 67 -14.91 -10.10 0.50
CA GLY A 67 -14.19 -11.32 0.15
C GLY A 67 -15.11 -12.52 -0.04
N ALA A 68 -14.53 -13.71 0.05
CA ALA A 68 -15.28 -14.96 0.02
C ALA A 68 -16.34 -14.99 1.14
N ASN A 69 -17.45 -15.68 0.87
CA ASN A 69 -18.56 -15.86 1.81
C ASN A 69 -19.18 -14.53 2.30
N SER A 70 -19.07 -13.46 1.51
CA SER A 70 -19.57 -12.12 1.83
C SER A 70 -18.96 -11.51 3.10
N ILE A 71 -17.74 -11.92 3.45
CA ILE A 71 -17.03 -11.42 4.64
C ILE A 71 -16.19 -10.20 4.25
N GLY A 72 -16.23 -9.14 5.06
CA GLY A 72 -15.36 -7.98 4.88
C GLY A 72 -13.89 -8.31 5.20
N VAL A 73 -12.98 -7.89 4.32
CA VAL A 73 -11.53 -8.09 4.46
C VAL A 73 -10.81 -6.75 4.25
N GLU A 74 -9.78 -6.50 5.06
CA GLU A 74 -8.90 -5.33 5.06
C GLU A 74 -7.42 -5.71 5.14
#